data_AF-A0A067PCP9-F1
#
_entry.id   AF-A0A067PCP9-F1
#
_cell.length_a   1.000
_cell.length_b   1.000
_cell.length_c   1.000
_cell.angle_alpha   90.00
_cell.angle_beta   90.00
_cell.angle_gamma   90.00
#
_symmetry.space_group_name_H-M   'P 1'
#
loop_
_entity.id
_entity.type
_entity.pdbx_description
1 polymer ?
#
loop_
_entity_poly.entity_id
_entity_poly.type
_entity_poly.pdbx_seq_one_letter_code
_entity_poly.pdbx_strand_id
1 'polypeptide(L)'
;FESIWSRGLPLIVRGAPGHGLLYDWSPTSLSSILPDEACDVVNCETDDVTRTTIKTFLQNLEESKAFDGSFSSLKLKVTPTYAFIRIWGHFLAMQDYPQDMLFKNKSTLLARDFKSALPVQMYTDEDGPLNLAAMYPLEYECKPDIGPKIYATTASGHNGSTHLHMDMTDAINIMASGRALWHIFRSDDADAIRQVLKPYCDPTDPINSHQI
;
A
#
# COMPACT_ATOMS: atom_id res chain seq x y z
N PHE A 1 -13.10 17.27 8.05
CA PHE A 1 -11.98 16.81 7.22
C PHE A 1 -11.11 17.98 6.81
N GLU A 2 -11.61 18.91 5.99
CA GLU A 2 -10.91 20.09 5.46
C GLU A 2 -10.08 20.89 6.48
N SER A 3 -10.66 21.23 7.64
CA SER A 3 -9.96 22.01 8.67
C SER A 3 -8.75 21.30 9.30
N ILE A 4 -8.73 19.96 9.26
CA ILE A 4 -7.60 19.16 9.73
C ILE A 4 -6.63 18.91 8.58
N TRP A 5 -7.15 18.58 7.40
CA TRP A 5 -6.35 18.29 6.20
C TRP A 5 -5.51 19.49 5.75
N SER A 6 -6.08 20.70 5.80
CA SER A 6 -5.38 21.96 5.50
C SER A 6 -4.16 22.26 6.38
N ARG A 7 -3.97 21.52 7.48
CA ARG A 7 -2.82 21.64 8.38
C ARG A 7 -1.73 20.59 8.11
N GLY A 8 -1.89 19.75 7.07
CA GLY A 8 -0.95 18.66 6.75
C GLY A 8 -0.92 17.55 7.79
N LEU A 9 -2.03 17.33 8.51
CA LEU A 9 -2.10 16.31 9.56
C LEU A 9 -2.68 14.99 9.00
N PRO A 10 -2.07 13.83 9.30
CA PRO A 10 -2.63 12.54 8.93
C PRO A 10 -3.94 12.30 9.69
N LEU A 11 -4.87 11.60 9.03
CA LEU A 11 -6.19 11.28 9.57
C LEU A 11 -6.38 9.77 9.62
N ILE A 12 -6.94 9.30 10.73
CA ILE A 12 -7.38 7.90 10.89
C ILE A 12 -8.90 7.90 10.98
N VAL A 13 -9.55 7.27 10.01
CA VAL A 13 -10.98 7.02 10.02
C VAL A 13 -11.19 5.57 10.49
N ARG A 14 -11.81 5.40 11.66
CA ARG A 14 -12.21 4.08 12.14
C ARG A 14 -13.55 3.72 11.53
N GLY A 15 -13.70 2.48 11.07
CA GLY A 15 -14.94 2.00 10.46
C GLY A 15 -16.16 2.23 11.35
N ALA A 16 -17.27 2.62 10.74
CA ALA A 16 -18.58 2.66 11.38
C ALA A 16 -19.37 1.42 10.96
N PRO A 17 -20.30 0.90 11.77
CA PRO A 17 -21.17 -0.20 11.37
C PRO A 17 -21.82 0.08 10.01
N GLY A 18 -21.73 -0.87 9.07
CA GLY A 18 -22.25 -0.73 7.71
C GLY A 18 -21.43 0.14 6.76
N HIS A 19 -20.25 0.63 7.17
CA HIS A 19 -19.33 1.40 6.33
C HIS A 19 -17.93 0.75 6.33
N GLY A 20 -17.37 0.53 5.14
CA GLY A 20 -16.09 -0.15 4.95
C GLY A 20 -16.17 -1.14 3.79
N LEU A 21 -15.19 -2.03 3.72
CA LEU A 21 -15.17 -3.13 2.74
C LEU A 21 -16.29 -4.11 3.09
N LEU A 22 -17.18 -4.40 2.13
CA LEU A 22 -18.34 -5.28 2.30
C LEU A 22 -18.05 -6.71 1.89
N TYR A 23 -17.02 -6.92 1.07
CA TYR A 23 -16.60 -8.25 0.64
C TYR A 23 -15.47 -8.79 1.52
N ASP A 24 -15.23 -10.10 1.45
CA ASP A 24 -14.08 -10.70 2.11
C ASP A 24 -12.81 -10.43 1.31
N TRP A 25 -11.90 -9.65 1.91
CA TRP A 25 -10.57 -9.37 1.37
C TRP A 25 -9.49 -10.24 2.03
N SER A 26 -9.86 -11.35 2.68
CA SER A 26 -8.88 -12.33 3.16
C SER A 26 -8.00 -12.86 2.01
N PRO A 27 -6.76 -13.28 2.31
CA PRO A 27 -5.91 -13.93 1.31
C PRO A 27 -6.62 -15.09 0.58
N THR A 28 -7.40 -15.89 1.31
CA THR A 28 -8.21 -16.98 0.73
C THR A 28 -9.20 -16.48 -0.31
N SER A 29 -10.02 -15.48 0.03
CA SER A 29 -11.01 -14.91 -0.88
C SER A 29 -10.35 -14.24 -2.09
N LEU A 30 -9.31 -13.44 -1.86
CA LEU A 30 -8.55 -12.80 -2.94
C LEU A 30 -7.93 -13.82 -3.89
N SER A 31 -7.39 -14.93 -3.39
CA SER A 31 -6.80 -15.99 -4.21
C SER A 31 -7.82 -16.70 -5.12
N SER A 32 -9.11 -16.58 -4.79
CA SER A 32 -10.21 -17.16 -5.57
C SER A 32 -10.79 -16.16 -6.58
N ILE A 33 -10.70 -14.85 -6.31
CA ILE A 33 -11.30 -13.80 -7.13
C ILE A 33 -10.31 -13.22 -8.14
N LEU A 34 -9.06 -13.01 -7.74
CA LEU A 34 -8.03 -12.40 -8.58
C LEU A 34 -7.50 -13.41 -9.62
N PRO A 35 -7.08 -12.93 -10.81
CA PRO A 35 -6.44 -13.78 -11.80
C PRO A 35 -5.08 -14.29 -11.28
N ASP A 36 -4.73 -15.52 -11.66
CA ASP A 36 -3.47 -16.13 -11.23
C ASP A 36 -2.31 -15.71 -12.15
N GLU A 37 -1.90 -14.47 -11.99
CA GLU A 37 -0.81 -13.86 -12.76
C GLU A 37 0.54 -14.08 -12.06
N ALA A 38 1.62 -14.06 -12.84
CA ALA A 38 2.96 -14.05 -12.27
C ALA A 38 3.20 -12.74 -11.52
N CYS A 39 3.83 -12.81 -10.35
CA CYS A 39 4.21 -11.65 -9.57
C CYS A 39 5.60 -11.82 -8.95
N ASP A 40 6.19 -10.68 -8.62
CA ASP A 40 7.43 -10.60 -7.87
C ASP A 40 7.07 -10.36 -6.40
N VAL A 41 7.63 -11.19 -5.53
CA VAL A 41 7.46 -11.10 -4.09
C VAL A 41 8.81 -10.77 -3.49
N VAL A 42 8.88 -9.65 -2.80
CA VAL A 42 10.08 -9.15 -2.15
C VAL A 42 10.14 -9.74 -0.76
N ASN A 43 11.30 -10.24 -0.38
CA ASN A 43 11.54 -10.56 1.00
C ASN A 43 11.77 -9.26 1.81
N CYS A 44 10.83 -8.76 2.61
CA CYS A 44 10.94 -7.54 3.43
C CYS A 44 12.17 -7.44 4.31
N GLU A 45 12.86 -8.55 4.54
CA GLU A 45 14.20 -8.38 5.06
C GLU A 45 15.26 -8.65 3.99
N THR A 46 15.39 -9.74 3.21
CA THR A 46 16.54 -9.89 2.25
C THR A 46 16.48 -9.01 1.02
N ASP A 47 15.27 -8.54 0.79
CA ASP A 47 14.67 -8.06 -0.42
C ASP A 47 14.83 -8.98 -1.62
N ASP A 48 15.18 -10.25 -1.38
CA ASP A 48 15.10 -11.30 -2.38
C ASP A 48 13.72 -11.34 -3.02
N VAL A 49 13.73 -10.91 -4.26
CA VAL A 49 12.66 -11.05 -5.22
C VAL A 49 12.62 -12.51 -5.62
N THR A 50 11.57 -13.16 -5.19
CA THR A 50 11.18 -14.47 -5.68
C THR A 50 10.00 -14.29 -6.62
N ARG A 51 10.11 -14.88 -7.80
CA ARG A 51 9.00 -14.91 -8.75
C ARG A 51 8.05 -16.04 -8.38
N THR A 52 6.76 -15.74 -8.28
CA THR A 52 5.69 -16.69 -7.98
C THR A 52 4.42 -16.27 -8.72
N THR A 53 3.26 -16.78 -8.31
CA THR A 53 1.96 -16.31 -8.79
C THR A 53 1.14 -15.69 -7.67
N ILE A 54 0.18 -14.83 -8.01
CA ILE A 54 -0.72 -14.17 -7.06
C ILE A 54 -1.42 -15.19 -6.17
N LYS A 55 -1.97 -16.26 -6.76
CA LYS A 55 -2.68 -17.28 -6.01
C LYS A 55 -1.75 -18.02 -5.05
N THR A 56 -0.57 -18.44 -5.54
CA THR A 56 0.42 -19.16 -4.74
C THR A 56 0.88 -18.30 -3.54
N PHE A 57 1.17 -17.02 -3.78
CA PHE A 57 1.54 -16.10 -2.72
C PHE A 57 0.42 -15.93 -1.67
N LEU A 58 -0.81 -15.69 -2.09
CA LEU A 58 -1.95 -15.49 -1.17
C LEU A 58 -2.30 -16.75 -0.38
N GLN A 59 -2.16 -17.94 -0.99
CA GLN A 59 -2.34 -19.22 -0.28
C GLN A 59 -1.28 -19.40 0.80
N ASN A 60 0.00 -19.20 0.46
CA ASN A 60 1.09 -19.27 1.43
C ASN A 60 0.93 -18.22 2.55
N LEU A 61 0.42 -17.03 2.22
CA LEU A 61 0.14 -15.97 3.18
C LEU A 61 -0.93 -16.38 4.21
N GLU A 62 -1.92 -17.19 3.80
CA GLU A 62 -2.91 -17.73 4.72
C GLU A 62 -2.35 -18.87 5.56
N GLU A 63 -1.60 -19.79 4.95
CA GLU A 63 -0.99 -20.93 5.64
C GLU A 63 0.01 -20.49 6.72
N SER A 64 0.76 -19.41 6.47
CA SER A 64 1.69 -18.84 7.46
C SER A 64 0.99 -18.45 8.77
N LYS A 65 -0.23 -17.90 8.72
CA LYS A 65 -1.02 -17.58 9.93
C LYS A 65 -1.29 -18.83 10.80
N ALA A 66 -1.41 -19.99 10.17
CA ALA A 66 -1.79 -21.22 10.85
C ALA A 66 -0.61 -21.89 11.57
N PHE A 67 0.64 -21.58 11.20
CA PHE A 67 1.80 -22.34 11.63
C PHE A 67 2.59 -21.71 12.80
N ASP A 68 2.76 -20.39 12.83
CA ASP A 68 3.64 -19.71 13.80
C ASP A 68 2.92 -18.68 14.70
N GLY A 69 1.60 -18.49 14.51
CA GLY A 69 0.84 -17.47 15.21
C GLY A 69 1.18 -16.03 14.79
N SER A 70 1.93 -15.86 13.71
CA SER A 70 2.27 -14.59 13.10
C SER A 70 1.06 -13.95 12.43
N PHE A 71 0.96 -12.63 12.48
CA PHE A 71 -0.14 -11.88 11.91
C PHE A 71 0.21 -11.41 10.49
N SER A 72 -0.36 -12.04 9.47
CA SER A 72 -0.31 -11.51 8.10
C SER A 72 -1.14 -10.24 8.00
N SER A 73 -0.65 -9.25 7.24
CA SER A 73 -1.31 -7.96 7.05
C SER A 73 -1.57 -7.67 5.57
N LEU A 74 -2.73 -7.09 5.31
CA LEU A 74 -3.17 -6.68 3.99
C LEU A 74 -3.66 -5.22 4.07
N LYS A 75 -2.99 -4.33 3.34
CA LYS A 75 -3.41 -2.94 3.16
C LYS A 75 -3.71 -2.67 1.69
N LEU A 76 -4.74 -1.88 1.46
CA LEU A 76 -5.10 -1.34 0.16
C LEU A 76 -4.72 0.13 0.15
N LYS A 77 -3.98 0.58 -0.86
CA LYS A 77 -3.55 1.98 -0.99
C LYS A 77 -4.17 2.58 -2.25
N VAL A 78 -4.67 3.81 -2.16
CA VAL A 78 -4.76 4.69 -3.33
C VAL A 78 -3.54 5.57 -3.30
N THR A 79 -2.54 5.26 -4.12
CA THR A 79 -1.46 6.18 -4.42
C THR A 79 -0.90 6.00 -5.81
N PRO A 80 -0.35 7.08 -6.39
CA PRO A 80 0.64 7.01 -7.45
C PRO A 80 1.98 6.66 -6.80
N THR A 81 2.61 5.56 -7.21
CA THR A 81 3.98 5.27 -6.75
C THR A 81 4.75 4.46 -7.78
N TYR A 82 6.00 4.87 -7.99
CA TYR A 82 7.14 4.13 -8.54
C TYR A 82 8.22 4.08 -7.43
N ALA A 83 8.84 2.92 -7.15
CA ALA A 83 10.26 2.74 -6.76
C ALA A 83 10.58 1.31 -6.25
N PHE A 84 11.82 0.84 -6.47
CA PHE A 84 12.41 -0.49 -6.17
C PHE A 84 13.62 -0.41 -5.18
N ILE A 85 14.06 -1.58 -4.65
CA ILE A 85 15.39 -2.01 -4.08
C ILE A 85 15.54 -1.89 -2.54
N ARG A 86 15.72 -2.98 -1.76
CA ARG A 86 16.82 -3.94 -1.38
C ARG A 86 17.61 -3.79 -0.04
N ILE A 87 17.44 -4.66 1.03
CA ILE A 87 18.47 -5.55 1.74
C ILE A 87 18.15 -6.25 3.17
N TRP A 88 18.56 -7.57 3.37
CA TRP A 88 18.68 -8.67 4.50
C TRP A 88 17.61 -9.29 5.52
N GLY A 89 17.13 -10.59 5.35
CA GLY A 89 16.42 -11.60 6.27
C GLY A 89 15.02 -12.17 5.79
N HIS A 90 14.25 -13.07 6.47
CA HIS A 90 13.09 -13.85 5.88
C HIS A 90 11.62 -13.40 6.22
N PHE A 91 10.99 -12.50 5.46
CA PHE A 91 9.53 -12.23 5.44
C PHE A 91 9.05 -11.79 4.06
N LEU A 92 7.96 -12.30 3.50
CA LEU A 92 7.58 -12.00 2.10
C LEU A 92 6.52 -10.90 2.01
N ALA A 93 6.67 -9.99 1.05
CA ALA A 93 5.70 -8.98 0.65
C ALA A 93 5.47 -8.96 -0.85
N MET A 94 4.20 -8.90 -1.24
CA MET A 94 3.78 -8.48 -2.56
C MET A 94 3.55 -6.96 -2.51
N GLN A 95 4.34 -6.21 -3.26
CA GLN A 95 4.22 -4.76 -3.39
C GLN A 95 3.51 -4.41 -4.71
N ASP A 96 2.65 -3.40 -4.67
CA ASP A 96 2.06 -2.78 -5.86
C ASP A 96 1.32 -3.75 -6.81
N TYR A 97 0.51 -4.67 -6.28
CA TYR A 97 -0.40 -5.44 -7.15
C TYR A 97 -1.67 -4.64 -7.46
N PRO A 98 -2.07 -4.48 -8.73
CA PRO A 98 -1.47 -5.06 -9.93
C PRO A 98 -0.40 -4.14 -10.53
N GLN A 99 0.65 -4.73 -11.10
CA GLN A 99 1.77 -3.97 -11.66
C GLN A 99 1.38 -3.10 -12.86
N ASP A 100 0.33 -3.50 -13.59
CA ASP A 100 -0.20 -2.73 -14.72
C ASP A 100 -1.11 -1.56 -14.29
N MET A 101 -1.34 -1.40 -12.98
CA MET A 101 -2.22 -0.39 -12.38
C MET A 101 -3.69 -0.49 -12.80
N LEU A 102 -4.09 -1.57 -13.46
CA LEU A 102 -5.44 -1.77 -13.99
C LEU A 102 -6.27 -2.67 -13.06
N PHE A 103 -6.34 -2.34 -11.76
CA PHE A 103 -7.05 -3.18 -10.78
C PHE A 103 -8.52 -3.43 -11.11
N LYS A 104 -9.20 -2.43 -11.70
CA LYS A 104 -10.58 -2.59 -12.20
C LYS A 104 -10.71 -3.71 -13.23
N ASN A 105 -9.69 -3.91 -14.07
CA ASN A 105 -9.66 -4.97 -15.07
C ASN A 105 -9.40 -6.34 -14.43
N LYS A 106 -8.72 -6.38 -13.26
CA LYS A 106 -8.50 -7.61 -12.49
C LYS A 106 -9.77 -8.05 -11.78
N SER A 107 -10.51 -7.12 -11.18
CA SER A 107 -11.82 -7.41 -10.58
C SER A 107 -12.67 -6.15 -10.39
N THR A 108 -13.71 -5.99 -11.22
CA THR A 108 -14.71 -4.93 -11.06
C THR A 108 -15.43 -4.99 -9.71
N LEU A 109 -15.62 -6.20 -9.19
CA LEU A 109 -16.29 -6.45 -7.91
C LEU A 109 -15.50 -5.82 -6.75
N LEU A 110 -14.22 -6.17 -6.64
CA LEU A 110 -13.33 -5.67 -5.60
C LEU A 110 -13.07 -4.17 -5.78
N ALA A 111 -12.90 -3.70 -7.03
CA ALA A 111 -12.71 -2.27 -7.28
C ALA A 111 -13.91 -1.43 -6.81
N ARG A 112 -15.15 -1.90 -7.07
CA ARG A 112 -16.38 -1.23 -6.60
C ARG A 112 -16.48 -1.24 -5.08
N ASP A 113 -16.16 -2.37 -4.44
CA ASP A 113 -16.19 -2.49 -2.99
C ASP A 113 -15.20 -1.53 -2.33
N PHE A 114 -13.97 -1.51 -2.82
CA PHE A 114 -12.93 -0.60 -2.37
C PHE A 114 -13.36 0.87 -2.51
N LYS A 115 -13.87 1.24 -3.68
CA LYS A 115 -14.40 2.59 -3.95
C LYS A 115 -15.48 2.99 -2.95
N SER A 116 -16.41 2.09 -2.66
CA SER A 116 -17.50 2.33 -1.70
C SER A 116 -17.00 2.48 -0.25
N ALA A 117 -15.84 1.90 0.07
CA ALA A 117 -15.21 1.98 1.38
C ALA A 117 -14.38 3.26 1.61
N LEU A 118 -14.11 4.05 0.56
CA LEU A 118 -13.32 5.26 0.66
C LEU A 118 -13.99 6.30 1.59
N PRO A 119 -13.28 6.84 2.58
CA PRO A 119 -13.79 7.93 3.40
C PRO A 119 -13.72 9.24 2.61
N VAL A 120 -14.65 10.16 2.85
CA VAL A 120 -14.63 11.52 2.26
C VAL A 120 -14.52 11.51 0.73
N GLN A 121 -15.35 10.70 0.07
CA GLN A 121 -15.34 10.39 -1.38
C GLN A 121 -15.17 11.61 -2.30
N MET A 122 -15.64 12.80 -1.90
CA MET A 122 -15.41 14.01 -2.68
C MET A 122 -13.92 14.33 -2.97
N TYR A 123 -13.00 13.94 -2.07
CA TYR A 123 -11.55 14.09 -2.25
C TYR A 123 -10.89 12.80 -2.73
N THR A 124 -11.48 11.66 -2.39
CA THR A 124 -10.77 10.37 -2.36
C THR A 124 -11.21 9.42 -3.46
N ASP A 125 -12.44 9.58 -3.92
CA ASP A 125 -12.96 8.92 -5.10
C ASP A 125 -12.27 9.50 -6.35
N GLU A 126 -11.93 8.63 -7.29
CA GLU A 126 -11.44 9.01 -8.61
C GLU A 126 -12.41 9.88 -9.41
N ASP A 127 -13.72 9.78 -9.14
CA ASP A 127 -14.77 10.62 -9.74
C ASP A 127 -15.18 11.75 -8.77
N GLY A 128 -14.45 11.91 -7.66
CA GLY A 128 -14.70 12.92 -6.65
C GLY A 128 -14.48 14.33 -7.21
N PRO A 129 -15.43 15.28 -7.03
CA PRO A 129 -15.32 16.62 -7.61
C PRO A 129 -14.14 17.46 -7.08
N LEU A 130 -13.53 17.06 -5.95
CA LEU A 130 -12.38 17.72 -5.36
C LEU A 130 -11.09 16.90 -5.51
N ASN A 131 -11.15 15.75 -6.21
CA ASN A 131 -9.97 14.97 -6.55
C ASN A 131 -9.36 15.50 -7.86
N LEU A 132 -8.26 16.25 -7.75
CA LEU A 132 -7.58 16.81 -8.91
C LEU A 132 -7.01 15.74 -9.86
N ALA A 133 -6.80 14.51 -9.38
CA ALA A 133 -6.36 13.40 -10.24
C ALA A 133 -7.37 13.10 -11.36
N ALA A 134 -8.67 13.33 -11.10
CA ALA A 134 -9.75 13.19 -12.07
C ALA A 134 -9.69 14.23 -13.20
N MET A 135 -9.06 15.37 -12.94
CA MET A 135 -9.11 16.57 -13.77
C MET A 135 -7.91 16.71 -14.71
N TYR A 136 -6.96 15.77 -14.68
CA TYR A 136 -5.82 15.78 -15.60
C TYR A 136 -6.27 15.58 -17.05
N PRO A 137 -5.70 16.32 -18.02
CA PRO A 137 -5.94 16.07 -19.44
C PRO A 137 -5.64 14.62 -19.82
N LEU A 138 -6.43 14.04 -20.72
CA LEU A 138 -6.26 12.64 -21.16
C LEU A 138 -4.87 12.38 -21.77
N GLU A 139 -4.28 13.40 -22.38
CA GLU A 139 -2.97 13.33 -23.05
C GLU A 139 -1.80 13.63 -22.11
N TYR A 140 -2.05 13.92 -20.82
CA TYR A 140 -0.99 14.25 -19.88
C TYR A 140 -0.33 12.97 -19.36
N GLU A 141 0.85 12.66 -19.89
CA GLU A 141 1.62 11.44 -19.56
C GLU A 141 2.04 11.35 -18.09
N CYS A 142 2.18 12.50 -17.40
CA CYS A 142 2.51 12.53 -15.98
C CYS A 142 1.27 12.54 -15.06
N LYS A 143 0.12 12.05 -15.55
CA LYS A 143 -1.07 11.90 -14.72
C LYS A 143 -0.75 10.93 -13.57
N PRO A 144 -1.09 11.28 -12.32
CA PRO A 144 -0.92 10.37 -11.19
C PRO A 144 -1.70 9.08 -11.41
N ASP A 145 -1.06 7.94 -11.14
CA ASP A 145 -1.74 6.66 -11.06
C ASP A 145 -2.80 6.68 -9.94
N ILE A 146 -4.03 6.36 -10.32
CA ILE A 146 -5.22 6.35 -9.47
C ILE A 146 -5.51 4.86 -9.29
N GLY A 147 -5.12 4.29 -8.15
CA GLY A 147 -5.20 2.85 -7.88
C GLY A 147 -6.62 2.22 -7.94
N PRO A 148 -6.94 1.22 -7.10
CA PRO A 148 -6.24 0.81 -5.89
C PRO A 148 -5.05 -0.12 -6.16
N LYS A 149 -4.13 -0.16 -5.19
CA LYS A 149 -3.03 -1.11 -5.09
C LYS A 149 -3.20 -1.97 -3.84
N ILE A 150 -2.87 -3.25 -3.97
CA ILE A 150 -2.83 -4.22 -2.88
C ILE A 150 -1.38 -4.36 -2.42
N TYR A 151 -1.18 -4.24 -1.10
CA TYR A 151 0.06 -4.63 -0.42
C TYR A 151 -0.28 -5.71 0.60
N ALA A 152 0.40 -6.83 0.47
CA ALA A 152 0.15 -8.01 1.26
C ALA A 152 1.48 -8.55 1.78
N THR A 153 1.57 -8.85 3.07
CA THR A 153 2.82 -9.28 3.69
C THR A 153 2.57 -10.14 4.92
N THR A 154 3.45 -11.10 5.17
CA THR A 154 3.54 -11.76 6.48
C THR A 154 4.03 -10.76 7.53
N ALA A 155 3.85 -11.01 8.83
CA ALA A 155 4.38 -10.06 9.84
C ALA A 155 5.89 -9.90 9.65
N SER A 156 6.35 -8.67 9.39
CA SER A 156 7.77 -8.35 9.35
C SER A 156 8.31 -8.20 10.76
N GLY A 157 9.53 -8.65 11.01
CA GLY A 157 10.22 -8.52 12.28
C GLY A 157 10.68 -7.08 12.53
N HIS A 158 11.97 -6.84 12.34
CA HIS A 158 12.61 -5.59 12.74
C HIS A 158 12.72 -4.56 11.59
N ASN A 159 12.79 -5.00 10.34
CA ASN A 159 13.06 -4.11 9.20
C ASN A 159 11.80 -3.42 8.64
N GLY A 160 10.63 -3.78 9.15
CA GLY A 160 9.34 -3.26 8.66
C GLY A 160 8.96 -3.83 7.29
N SER A 161 7.67 -3.78 6.95
CA SER A 161 7.17 -4.25 5.66
C SER A 161 7.01 -3.12 4.63
N THR A 162 7.27 -1.89 5.04
CA THR A 162 7.27 -0.70 4.19
C THR A 162 8.26 0.27 4.81
N HIS A 163 9.37 0.48 4.12
CA HIS A 163 10.40 1.43 4.51
C HIS A 163 9.86 2.87 4.53
N LEU A 164 10.54 3.73 5.28
CA LEU A 164 10.32 5.16 5.29
C LEU A 164 10.39 5.68 3.86
N HIS A 165 9.32 6.34 3.46
CA HIS A 165 9.23 7.05 2.21
C HIS A 165 8.29 8.24 2.37
N MET A 166 8.37 9.16 1.41
CA MET A 166 7.42 10.26 1.28
C MET A 166 6.61 10.04 0.02
N ASP A 167 5.28 9.91 0.17
CA ASP A 167 4.39 9.89 -0.97
C ASP A 167 4.37 11.26 -1.65
N MET A 168 4.50 11.29 -2.99
CA MET A 168 4.47 12.53 -3.77
C MET A 168 3.06 13.15 -3.88
N THR A 169 2.02 12.40 -3.51
CA THR A 169 0.64 12.86 -3.53
C THR A 169 -0.10 12.38 -2.29
N ASP A 170 -1.32 12.89 -2.12
CA ASP A 170 -2.26 12.40 -1.14
C ASP A 170 -2.51 10.89 -1.31
N ALA A 171 -2.68 10.21 -0.17
CA ALA A 171 -2.71 8.77 -0.07
C ALA A 171 -3.79 8.30 0.91
N ILE A 172 -4.47 7.20 0.58
CA ILE A 172 -5.41 6.55 1.50
C ILE A 172 -5.06 5.10 1.62
N ASN A 173 -4.92 4.64 2.85
CA ASN A 173 -4.68 3.24 3.16
C ASN A 173 -5.87 2.67 3.93
N ILE A 174 -6.45 1.58 3.43
CA ILE A 174 -7.49 0.80 4.11
C ILE A 174 -6.87 -0.53 4.54
N MET A 175 -6.84 -0.79 5.85
CA MET A 175 -6.44 -2.09 6.38
C MET A 175 -7.58 -3.07 6.16
N ALA A 176 -7.39 -4.00 5.21
CA ALA A 176 -8.42 -4.94 4.78
C ALA A 176 -8.40 -6.23 5.63
N SER A 177 -7.22 -6.66 6.06
CA SER A 177 -7.05 -7.82 6.94
C SER A 177 -5.77 -7.70 7.76
N GLY A 178 -5.77 -8.23 8.99
CA GLY A 178 -4.61 -8.24 9.86
C GLY A 178 -4.39 -6.94 10.65
N ARG A 179 -3.13 -6.66 10.99
CA ARG A 179 -2.70 -5.53 11.83
C ARG A 179 -1.37 -4.97 11.33
N ALA A 180 -1.13 -3.69 11.58
CA ALA A 180 0.15 -3.06 11.29
C ALA A 180 0.45 -1.94 12.30
N LEU A 181 1.74 -1.65 12.49
CA LEU A 181 2.23 -0.47 13.20
C LEU A 181 2.65 0.57 12.17
N TRP A 182 2.22 1.82 12.35
CA TRP A 182 2.54 2.92 11.46
C TRP A 182 3.26 4.03 12.23
N HIS A 183 4.43 4.44 11.74
CA HIS A 183 5.08 5.67 12.14
C HIS A 183 4.89 6.68 11.01
N ILE A 184 4.21 7.79 11.30
CA ILE A 184 3.94 8.85 10.32
C ILE A 184 4.55 10.14 10.85
N PHE A 185 5.35 10.78 10.00
CA PHE A 185 6.01 12.05 10.28
C PHE A 185 5.38 13.16 9.44
N ARG A 186 5.51 14.41 9.90
CA ARG A 186 5.07 15.56 9.09
C ARG A 186 6.06 15.78 7.96
N SER A 187 5.56 16.26 6.82
CA SER A 187 6.42 16.66 5.70
C SER A 187 7.43 17.73 6.10
N ASP A 188 7.05 18.65 7.00
CA ASP A 188 7.92 19.71 7.51
C ASP A 188 9.16 19.18 8.26
N ASP A 189 9.10 17.95 8.77
CA ASP A 189 10.20 17.32 9.52
C ASP A 189 11.18 16.56 8.60
N ALA A 190 10.91 16.48 7.29
CA ALA A 190 11.67 15.65 6.36
C ALA A 190 13.18 15.99 6.35
N ASP A 191 13.54 17.26 6.37
CA ASP A 191 14.95 17.67 6.37
C ASP A 191 15.66 17.33 7.69
N ALA A 192 14.94 17.42 8.82
CA ALA A 192 15.47 17.00 10.11
C ALA A 192 15.68 15.48 10.15
N ILE A 193 14.72 14.71 9.62
CA ILE A 193 14.82 13.25 9.51
C ILE A 193 16.00 12.86 8.62
N ARG A 194 16.18 13.50 7.45
CA ARG A 194 17.36 13.29 6.59
C ARG A 194 18.66 13.51 7.33
N GLN A 195 18.76 14.58 8.12
CA GLN A 195 19.96 14.88 8.89
C GLN A 195 20.25 13.80 9.94
N VAL A 196 19.23 13.29 10.62
CA VAL A 196 19.36 12.21 11.62
C VAL A 196 19.75 10.88 10.98
N LEU A 197 19.20 10.56 9.80
CA LEU A 197 19.42 9.28 9.11
C LEU A 197 20.69 9.25 8.26
N LYS A 198 21.23 10.41 7.87
CA LYS A 198 22.44 10.53 7.03
C LYS A 198 23.63 9.66 7.49
N PRO A 199 23.92 9.47 8.79
CA PRO A 199 25.02 8.59 9.22
C PRO A 199 24.76 7.09 9.00
N TYR A 200 23.51 6.70 8.74
CA TYR A 200 23.06 5.30 8.66
C TYR A 200 22.75 4.85 7.22
N CYS A 201 22.79 5.75 6.24
CA CYS A 201 22.56 5.45 4.82
C CYS A 201 23.80 5.75 3.96
N ASP A 202 23.89 5.07 2.82
CA ASP A 202 24.80 5.44 1.70
C ASP A 202 24.44 6.86 1.20
N PRO A 203 25.23 7.57 0.36
CA PRO A 203 25.04 9.00 0.08
C PRO A 203 23.77 9.37 -0.73
N THR A 204 22.81 8.46 -0.83
CA THR A 204 21.47 8.67 -1.40
C THR A 204 20.52 9.30 -0.38
N ASP A 205 19.41 9.89 -0.85
CA ASP A 205 18.40 10.49 0.03
C ASP A 205 17.74 9.39 0.90
N PRO A 206 17.93 9.38 2.24
CA PRO A 206 17.45 8.29 3.10
C PRO A 206 15.93 8.14 3.14
N ILE A 207 15.17 9.18 2.76
CA ILE A 207 13.71 9.10 2.70
C ILE A 207 13.26 8.49 1.37
N ASN A 208 13.91 8.83 0.26
CA ASN A 208 13.47 8.38 -1.06
C ASN A 208 14.25 7.18 -1.59
N SER A 209 15.27 6.71 -0.86
CA SER A 209 16.05 5.53 -1.20
C SER A 209 15.39 4.21 -0.78
N HIS A 210 14.34 4.27 0.06
CA HIS A 210 13.61 3.11 0.58
C HIS A 210 14.51 2.12 1.34
N GLN A 211 15.61 2.59 1.93
CA GLN A 211 16.61 1.76 2.63
C GLN A 211 16.37 1.58 4.13
N ILE A 212 15.55 2.44 4.74
CA ILE A 212 15.28 2.47 6.19
C ILE A 212 13.78 2.47 6.38
#